data_AF-A0A9Q1H6V3-F1
#
_entry.id   AF-A0A9Q1H6V3-F1
#
_cell.length_a   1.000
_cell.length_b   1.000
_cell.length_c   1.000
_cell.angle_alpha   90.00
_cell.angle_beta   90.00
_cell.angle_gamma   90.00
#
_symmetry.space_group_name_H-M   'P 1'
#
loop_
_entity.id
_entity.type
_entity.pdbx_description
1 polymer ?
#
loop_
_entity_poly.entity_id
_entity_poly.type
_entity_poly.pdbx_seq_one_letter_code
_entity_poly.pdbx_strand_id
1 'polypeptide(L)'
;MEQLQISVPKETTMARVPLGAYVLNFFFSGPNKTAWYKGFILVLTFFAYTTYHLSRKPIGVVKGVLHQNCSEVPPDGHDTSHPCWCCWAPFDNEDTFERLLGALDYAYLFAYAVGMFISGHIAERMDLRYFLTLGMLLSGLFTATLGFAFFQQIHSYAFFITIQIVGGMFQATGWPSVVAVVANWFGKGRRGLIMGIWNSHTSVGNILGSLVAGAFVLTNWGWSFIVPGLIIATMGMVVFFFLVVYPSDVDCQPPLQQKQSDEDGVAAPVDLADQPAISFIGALLIPGVIEFSLCLFFAKLVSYSFLFWLPYYLNDTVKSITDQQAANLSTLFDVGGIFGGILAGFLADVTGSSGIISFFNLIIAAPIVFLYNYLQRISFTVNVLLMIICGFFVNGPYALITTAVSADLGTHPSLNGNSKALATVTAIIDGTGTIGAAVGPLLTGLINPQNDEGWTEVFLMLAGAEVIGALCMVRQVFKEFGCWRRKTPVYQRINQSDSDSDLIAKEVKDSKPVA
;
A
#
# COMPACT_ATOMS: atom_id res chain seq x y z
N MET A 1 2.76 57.21 -3.90
CA MET A 1 1.86 56.39 -4.72
C MET A 1 1.67 55.08 -4.00
N GLU A 2 0.56 54.97 -3.25
CA GLU A 2 0.11 53.73 -2.62
C GLU A 2 -0.07 52.66 -3.70
N GLN A 3 0.60 51.52 -3.55
CA GLN A 3 0.23 50.33 -4.30
C GLN A 3 -1.00 49.71 -3.64
N LEU A 4 -2.13 49.78 -4.36
CA LEU A 4 -3.32 49.01 -4.06
C LEU A 4 -2.95 47.53 -3.93
N GLN A 5 -3.08 46.98 -2.72
CA GLN A 5 -3.27 45.55 -2.53
C GLN A 5 -4.57 45.16 -3.23
N ILE A 6 -4.46 44.55 -4.40
CA ILE A 6 -5.58 43.87 -5.05
C ILE A 6 -5.93 42.68 -4.16
N SER A 7 -6.94 42.85 -3.31
CA SER A 7 -7.59 41.77 -2.61
C SER A 7 -8.22 40.84 -3.64
N VAL A 8 -7.67 39.64 -3.82
CA VAL A 8 -8.33 38.58 -4.57
C VAL A 8 -9.70 38.31 -3.91
N PRO A 9 -10.82 38.25 -4.65
CA PRO A 9 -12.15 38.20 -4.06
C PRO A 9 -12.36 36.93 -3.22
N LYS A 10 -13.00 37.08 -2.05
CA LYS A 10 -13.45 35.99 -1.15
C LYS A 10 -14.47 35.01 -1.76
N GLU A 11 -14.91 35.23 -3.00
CA GLU A 11 -15.94 34.42 -3.66
C GLU A 11 -15.44 33.06 -4.16
N THR A 12 -14.15 32.92 -4.48
CA THR A 12 -13.56 31.63 -4.92
C THR A 12 -13.32 30.64 -3.77
N THR A 13 -13.34 31.09 -2.51
CA THR A 13 -13.13 30.24 -1.34
C THR A 13 -14.32 29.32 -1.02
N MET A 14 -15.56 29.74 -1.30
CA MET A 14 -16.75 28.94 -0.97
C MET A 14 -16.88 27.65 -1.80
N ALA A 15 -16.42 27.64 -3.05
CA ALA A 15 -16.47 26.44 -3.90
C ALA A 15 -15.43 25.37 -3.51
N ARG A 16 -14.35 25.76 -2.82
CA ARG A 16 -13.28 24.85 -2.39
C ARG A 16 -13.61 24.10 -1.11
N VAL A 17 -14.38 24.69 -0.21
CA VAL A 17 -14.69 24.07 1.09
C VAL A 17 -15.80 23.01 0.92
N PRO A 18 -15.58 21.76 1.34
CA PRO A 18 -16.60 20.72 1.20
C PRO A 18 -17.76 20.98 2.17
N LEU A 19 -18.98 20.59 1.80
CA LEU A 19 -20.18 20.84 2.60
C LEU A 19 -20.07 20.27 4.04
N GLY A 20 -19.44 19.11 4.18
CA GLY A 20 -19.16 18.49 5.46
C GLY A 20 -18.18 19.27 6.32
N ALA A 21 -17.31 20.10 5.77
CA ALA A 21 -16.40 20.94 6.57
C ALA A 21 -17.15 21.99 7.40
N TYR A 22 -18.31 22.47 6.94
CA TYR A 22 -19.15 23.38 7.73
C TYR A 22 -19.69 22.68 8.99
N VAL A 23 -20.07 21.40 8.86
CA VAL A 23 -20.48 20.56 10.01
C VAL A 23 -19.28 20.28 10.91
N LEU A 24 -18.13 19.92 10.34
CA LEU A 24 -16.92 19.63 11.11
C LEU A 24 -16.42 20.85 11.89
N ASN A 25 -16.52 22.07 11.35
CA ASN A 25 -16.13 23.29 12.04
C ASN A 25 -16.91 23.52 13.35
N PHE A 26 -18.16 23.06 13.43
CA PHE A 26 -18.93 23.09 14.67
C PHE A 26 -18.29 22.22 15.77
N PHE A 27 -17.81 21.03 15.41
CA PHE A 27 -17.19 20.09 16.35
C PHE A 27 -15.70 20.38 16.60
N PHE A 28 -14.97 20.82 15.58
CA PHE A 28 -13.52 21.06 15.61
C PHE A 28 -13.20 22.52 15.93
N SER A 29 -13.89 23.09 16.92
CA SER A 29 -13.66 24.45 17.38
C SER A 29 -12.57 24.51 18.48
N GLY A 30 -11.94 25.68 18.63
CA GLY A 30 -10.97 25.95 19.71
C GLY A 30 -9.49 25.70 19.35
N PRO A 31 -8.59 25.70 20.36
CA PRO A 31 -7.13 25.71 20.15
C PRO A 31 -6.60 24.45 19.47
N ASN A 32 -7.33 23.33 19.56
CA ASN A 32 -6.96 22.04 18.98
C ASN A 32 -7.53 21.78 17.58
N LYS A 33 -8.15 22.78 16.94
CA LYS A 33 -8.77 22.66 15.60
C LYS A 33 -7.89 21.91 14.59
N THR A 34 -6.64 22.34 14.45
CA THR A 34 -5.69 21.73 13.51
C THR A 34 -5.40 20.26 13.82
N ALA A 35 -5.31 19.88 15.10
CA ALA A 35 -5.07 18.51 15.50
C ALA A 35 -6.28 17.61 15.19
N TRP A 36 -7.50 18.10 15.43
CA TRP A 36 -8.73 17.40 15.09
C TRP A 36 -8.86 17.15 13.59
N TYR A 37 -8.61 18.17 12.76
CA TYR A 37 -8.62 17.99 11.32
C TYR A 37 -7.53 17.04 10.83
N LYS A 38 -6.30 17.10 11.39
CA LYS A 38 -5.25 16.13 11.06
C LYS A 38 -5.70 14.70 11.36
N GLY A 39 -6.26 14.45 12.55
CA GLY A 39 -6.78 13.14 12.93
C GLY A 39 -7.92 12.68 12.01
N PHE A 40 -8.88 13.57 11.74
CA PHE A 40 -10.01 13.29 10.86
C PHE A 40 -9.56 12.93 9.43
N ILE A 41 -8.65 13.70 8.84
CA ILE A 41 -8.16 13.45 7.48
C ILE A 41 -7.35 12.16 7.41
N LEU A 42 -6.55 11.86 8.43
CA LEU A 42 -5.83 10.60 8.51
C LEU A 42 -6.79 9.39 8.55
N VAL A 43 -7.86 9.49 9.34
CA VAL A 43 -8.91 8.46 9.43
C VAL A 43 -9.73 8.36 8.14
N LEU A 44 -10.11 9.49 7.55
CA LEU A 44 -10.89 9.54 6.32
C LEU A 44 -10.13 8.92 5.15
N THR A 45 -8.85 9.27 5.00
CA THR A 45 -7.98 8.70 3.97
C THR A 45 -7.67 7.23 4.22
N PHE A 46 -7.52 6.82 5.48
CA PHE A 46 -7.40 5.41 5.87
C PHE A 46 -8.60 4.60 5.39
N PHE A 47 -9.84 5.04 5.68
CA PHE A 47 -11.04 4.32 5.25
C PHE A 47 -11.27 4.41 3.74
N ALA A 48 -11.00 5.55 3.12
CA ALA A 48 -11.06 5.69 1.66
C ALA A 48 -10.19 4.61 0.99
N TYR A 49 -8.93 4.47 1.42
CA TYR A 49 -8.02 3.50 0.82
C TYR A 49 -8.27 2.04 1.28
N THR A 50 -8.85 1.85 2.47
CA THR A 50 -9.40 0.55 2.91
C THR A 50 -10.43 0.05 1.90
N THR A 51 -11.34 0.90 1.42
CA THR A 51 -12.38 0.49 0.45
C THR A 51 -11.83 0.19 -0.96
N TYR A 52 -10.72 0.82 -1.36
CA TYR A 52 -9.98 0.43 -2.56
C TYR A 52 -9.46 -1.01 -2.47
N HIS A 53 -8.86 -1.38 -1.34
CA HIS A 53 -8.36 -2.74 -1.11
C HIS A 53 -9.49 -3.77 -0.95
N LEU A 54 -10.57 -3.39 -0.25
CA LEU A 54 -11.78 -4.20 -0.10
C LEU A 54 -12.35 -4.62 -1.45
N SER A 55 -12.41 -3.71 -2.43
CA SER A 55 -12.92 -4.01 -3.78
C SER A 55 -11.95 -4.79 -4.68
N ARG A 56 -10.66 -4.88 -4.35
CA ARG A 56 -9.66 -5.69 -5.09
C ARG A 56 -9.72 -7.17 -4.74
N LYS A 57 -9.97 -7.47 -3.47
CA LYS A 57 -9.88 -8.82 -2.92
C LYS A 57 -10.87 -9.86 -3.49
N PRO A 58 -12.12 -9.53 -3.88
CA PRO A 58 -13.15 -10.52 -4.18
C PRO A 58 -12.77 -11.56 -5.23
N ILE A 59 -12.05 -11.19 -6.29
CA ILE A 59 -11.66 -12.15 -7.32
C ILE A 59 -10.81 -13.29 -6.76
N GLY A 60 -9.92 -13.01 -5.78
CA GLY A 60 -9.11 -14.05 -5.13
C GLY A 60 -9.92 -15.07 -4.33
N VAL A 61 -11.12 -14.70 -3.87
CA VAL A 61 -12.08 -15.60 -3.18
C VAL A 61 -12.96 -16.33 -4.18
N VAL A 62 -13.45 -15.62 -5.21
CA VAL A 62 -14.40 -16.18 -6.18
C VAL A 62 -13.75 -17.19 -7.13
N LYS A 63 -12.42 -17.17 -7.32
CA LYS A 63 -11.69 -18.16 -8.13
C LYS A 63 -12.09 -19.61 -7.87
N GLY A 64 -12.22 -19.99 -6.59
CA GLY A 64 -12.52 -21.37 -6.21
C GLY A 64 -13.89 -21.84 -6.71
N VAL A 65 -14.89 -20.97 -6.83
CA VAL A 65 -16.22 -21.33 -7.36
C VAL A 65 -16.35 -21.14 -8.88
N LEU A 66 -15.42 -20.43 -9.53
CA LEU A 66 -15.38 -20.35 -11.00
C LEU A 66 -14.92 -21.66 -11.62
N HIS A 67 -14.07 -22.41 -10.90
CA HIS A 67 -13.58 -23.73 -11.28
C HIS A 67 -13.54 -24.63 -10.03
N GLN A 68 -14.57 -25.45 -9.82
CA GLN A 68 -14.75 -26.29 -8.63
C GLN A 68 -15.06 -27.75 -8.99
N ASN A 69 -14.75 -28.66 -8.08
CA ASN A 69 -15.17 -30.06 -8.22
C ASN A 69 -16.63 -30.22 -7.77
N CYS A 70 -17.50 -30.48 -8.74
CA CYS A 70 -18.95 -30.57 -8.60
C CYS A 70 -19.44 -32.01 -8.35
N SER A 71 -18.54 -32.97 -8.07
CA SER A 71 -18.91 -34.40 -7.90
C SER A 71 -19.89 -34.65 -6.74
N GLU A 72 -19.91 -33.77 -5.74
CA GLU A 72 -20.79 -33.87 -4.56
C GLU A 72 -22.05 -33.00 -4.68
N VAL A 73 -22.18 -32.22 -5.76
CA VAL A 73 -23.34 -31.35 -6.00
C VAL A 73 -24.46 -32.19 -6.67
N PRO A 74 -25.72 -32.08 -6.22
CA PRO A 74 -26.84 -32.81 -6.85
C PRO A 74 -26.94 -32.49 -8.36
N PRO A 75 -27.06 -33.49 -9.24
CA PRO A 75 -27.09 -33.27 -10.68
C PRO A 75 -28.36 -32.55 -11.14
N ASP A 76 -28.22 -31.41 -11.83
CA ASP A 76 -29.33 -30.72 -12.51
C ASP A 76 -29.41 -31.15 -13.99
N GLY A 77 -29.63 -32.44 -14.24
CA GLY A 77 -29.95 -32.97 -15.59
C GLY A 77 -28.85 -32.85 -16.66
N HIS A 78 -27.65 -32.41 -16.28
CA HIS A 78 -26.46 -32.33 -17.14
C HIS A 78 -25.60 -33.59 -17.08
N ASP A 79 -24.73 -33.77 -18.07
CA ASP A 79 -23.74 -34.85 -18.12
C ASP A 79 -22.75 -34.70 -16.95
N THR A 80 -22.92 -35.53 -15.91
CA THR A 80 -22.07 -35.55 -14.71
C THR A 80 -20.80 -36.36 -14.90
N SER A 81 -20.46 -36.76 -16.12
CA SER A 81 -19.24 -37.52 -16.39
C SER A 81 -17.96 -36.73 -16.11
N HIS A 82 -18.05 -35.40 -16.09
CA HIS A 82 -16.91 -34.50 -15.83
C HIS A 82 -17.00 -33.88 -14.42
N PRO A 83 -15.93 -33.90 -13.61
CA PRO A 83 -15.94 -33.35 -12.24
C PRO A 83 -16.23 -31.84 -12.19
N CYS A 84 -15.93 -31.08 -13.25
CA CYS A 84 -16.19 -29.64 -13.35
C CYS A 84 -17.53 -29.27 -14.04
N TRP A 85 -18.57 -30.11 -13.97
CA TRP A 85 -19.81 -29.88 -14.74
C TRP A 85 -20.57 -28.59 -14.37
N CYS A 86 -20.33 -28.02 -13.18
CA CYS A 86 -20.95 -26.79 -12.67
C CYS A 86 -20.03 -25.56 -12.72
N CYS A 87 -18.91 -25.64 -13.45
CA CYS A 87 -17.92 -24.58 -13.56
C CYS A 87 -18.39 -23.42 -14.47
N TRP A 88 -17.83 -22.24 -14.24
CA TRP A 88 -18.27 -21.02 -14.93
C TRP A 88 -17.42 -20.75 -16.17
N ALA A 89 -17.99 -20.95 -17.37
CA ALA A 89 -17.32 -20.56 -18.61
C ALA A 89 -16.99 -19.05 -18.60
N PRO A 90 -15.77 -18.63 -19.01
CA PRO A 90 -14.75 -19.36 -19.76
C PRO A 90 -13.67 -20.05 -18.90
N PHE A 91 -13.89 -20.18 -17.59
CA PHE A 91 -12.94 -20.76 -16.64
C PHE A 91 -13.19 -22.26 -16.40
N ASP A 92 -14.00 -22.89 -17.23
CA ASP A 92 -14.43 -24.29 -17.15
C ASP A 92 -13.42 -25.28 -17.77
N ASN A 93 -12.45 -24.79 -18.54
CA ASN A 93 -11.42 -25.63 -19.15
C ASN A 93 -10.28 -25.96 -18.17
N GLU A 94 -10.16 -27.24 -17.78
CA GLU A 94 -9.18 -27.73 -16.80
C GLU A 94 -7.72 -27.36 -17.14
N ASP A 95 -7.34 -27.36 -18.41
CA ASP A 95 -5.95 -27.13 -18.85
C ASP A 95 -5.52 -25.66 -18.85
N THR A 96 -6.49 -24.74 -18.83
CA THR A 96 -6.24 -23.32 -19.11
C THR A 96 -6.79 -22.35 -18.08
N PHE A 97 -7.70 -22.77 -17.19
CA PHE A 97 -8.38 -21.84 -16.28
C PHE A 97 -7.41 -21.06 -15.39
N GLU A 98 -6.37 -21.69 -14.82
CA GLU A 98 -5.41 -20.99 -13.96
C GLU A 98 -4.62 -19.91 -14.71
N ARG A 99 -4.29 -20.18 -15.99
CA ARG A 99 -3.64 -19.19 -16.86
C ARG A 99 -4.57 -18.03 -17.17
N LEU A 100 -5.87 -18.30 -17.39
CA LEU A 100 -6.88 -17.26 -17.61
C LEU A 100 -7.11 -16.41 -16.36
N LEU A 101 -7.18 -17.04 -15.18
CA LEU A 101 -7.33 -16.35 -13.90
C LEU A 101 -6.08 -15.51 -13.57
N GLY A 102 -4.88 -16.05 -13.79
CA GLY A 102 -3.63 -15.30 -13.62
C GLY A 102 -3.49 -14.13 -14.59
N ALA A 103 -3.91 -14.31 -15.85
CA ALA A 103 -3.95 -13.24 -16.84
C ALA A 103 -4.99 -12.15 -16.51
N LEU A 104 -6.10 -12.53 -15.87
CA LEU A 104 -7.13 -11.59 -15.40
C LEU A 104 -6.60 -10.69 -14.27
N ASP A 105 -5.90 -11.28 -13.29
CA ASP A 105 -5.24 -10.52 -12.22
C ASP A 105 -4.15 -9.59 -12.78
N TYR A 106 -3.35 -10.12 -13.72
CA TYR A 106 -2.32 -9.36 -14.41
C TYR A 106 -2.89 -8.16 -15.16
N ALA A 107 -3.94 -8.36 -15.95
CA ALA A 107 -4.55 -7.29 -16.74
C ALA A 107 -5.05 -6.14 -15.85
N TYR A 108 -5.68 -6.46 -14.71
CA TYR A 108 -6.10 -5.47 -13.72
C TYR A 108 -4.91 -4.71 -13.12
N LEU A 109 -3.90 -5.41 -12.61
CA LEU A 109 -2.77 -4.80 -11.90
C LEU A 109 -1.82 -4.05 -12.84
N PHE A 110 -1.63 -4.54 -14.05
CA PHE A 110 -0.85 -3.86 -15.08
C PHE A 110 -1.55 -2.58 -15.56
N ALA A 111 -2.86 -2.65 -15.81
CA ALA A 111 -3.65 -1.45 -16.13
C ALA A 111 -3.62 -0.45 -14.97
N TYR A 112 -3.69 -0.92 -13.72
CA TYR A 112 -3.51 -0.06 -12.54
C TYR A 112 -2.11 0.59 -12.52
N ALA A 113 -1.03 -0.13 -12.81
CA ALA A 113 0.32 0.43 -12.87
C ALA A 113 0.43 1.53 -13.93
N VAL A 114 -0.08 1.29 -15.14
CA VAL A 114 -0.14 2.29 -16.22
C VAL A 114 -1.01 3.49 -15.80
N GLY A 115 -2.16 3.22 -15.18
CA GLY A 115 -3.06 4.22 -14.63
C GLY A 115 -2.41 5.09 -13.56
N MET A 116 -1.48 4.58 -12.75
CA MET A 116 -0.79 5.39 -11.74
C MET A 116 0.10 6.46 -12.37
N PHE A 117 0.80 6.14 -13.46
CA PHE A 117 1.60 7.13 -14.19
C PHE A 117 0.72 8.23 -14.80
N ILE A 118 -0.43 7.86 -15.35
CA ILE A 118 -1.36 8.81 -15.98
C ILE A 118 -2.09 9.65 -14.92
N SER A 119 -2.61 9.00 -13.87
CA SER A 119 -3.38 9.62 -12.80
C SER A 119 -2.56 10.64 -12.02
N GLY A 120 -1.26 10.40 -11.79
CA GLY A 120 -0.36 11.37 -11.17
C GLY A 120 -0.32 12.70 -11.95
N HIS A 121 -0.23 12.64 -13.28
CA HIS A 121 -0.21 13.84 -14.12
C HIS A 121 -1.56 14.57 -14.15
N ILE A 122 -2.67 13.82 -14.12
CA ILE A 122 -4.03 14.38 -14.10
C ILE A 122 -4.33 15.01 -12.74
N ALA A 123 -3.92 14.35 -11.65
CA ALA A 123 -4.15 14.79 -10.26
C ALA A 123 -3.50 16.14 -9.95
N GLU A 124 -2.41 16.52 -10.63
CA GLU A 124 -1.80 17.85 -10.50
C GLU A 124 -2.67 18.98 -11.08
N ARG A 125 -3.56 18.65 -12.03
CA ARG A 125 -4.39 19.63 -12.77
C ARG A 125 -5.85 19.63 -12.33
N MET A 126 -6.27 18.60 -11.61
CA MET A 126 -7.61 18.44 -11.08
C MET A 126 -7.61 18.67 -9.57
N ASP A 127 -8.73 19.17 -9.05
CA ASP A 127 -8.91 19.22 -7.61
C ASP A 127 -9.00 17.79 -7.05
N LEU A 128 -8.11 17.47 -6.10
CA LEU A 128 -7.91 16.13 -5.56
C LEU A 128 -9.17 15.51 -4.96
N ARG A 129 -10.09 16.33 -4.42
CA ARG A 129 -11.36 15.83 -3.87
C ARG A 129 -12.23 15.24 -4.96
N TYR A 130 -12.41 15.96 -6.07
CA TYR A 130 -13.23 15.48 -7.18
C TYR A 130 -12.55 14.33 -7.91
N PHE A 131 -11.23 14.40 -8.08
CA PHE A 131 -10.46 13.34 -8.71
C PHE A 131 -10.57 12.02 -7.94
N LEU A 132 -10.35 12.04 -6.63
CA LEU A 132 -10.49 10.86 -5.77
C LEU A 132 -11.95 10.35 -5.73
N THR A 133 -12.93 11.26 -5.64
CA THR A 133 -14.36 10.90 -5.65
C THR A 133 -14.73 10.14 -6.92
N LEU A 134 -14.39 10.69 -8.09
CA LEU A 134 -14.70 10.09 -9.38
C LEU A 134 -14.02 8.72 -9.52
N GLY A 135 -12.76 8.64 -9.10
CA GLY A 135 -12.00 7.39 -9.02
C GLY A 135 -12.72 6.31 -8.22
N MET A 136 -13.20 6.63 -7.02
CA MET A 136 -13.90 5.70 -6.14
C MET A 136 -15.26 5.27 -6.69
N LEU A 137 -16.04 6.20 -7.24
CA LEU A 137 -17.34 5.90 -7.85
C LEU A 137 -17.20 4.98 -9.07
N LEU A 138 -16.25 5.27 -9.96
CA LEU A 138 -16.02 4.46 -11.14
C LEU A 138 -15.38 3.11 -10.79
N SER A 139 -14.47 3.07 -9.80
CA SER A 139 -13.97 1.80 -9.26
C SER A 139 -15.11 0.92 -8.75
N GLY A 140 -16.04 1.50 -7.99
CA GLY A 140 -17.22 0.78 -7.49
C GLY A 140 -18.14 0.28 -8.61
N LEU A 141 -18.36 1.10 -9.64
CA LEU A 141 -19.14 0.73 -10.82
C LEU A 141 -18.54 -0.48 -11.56
N PHE A 142 -17.23 -0.45 -11.86
CA PHE A 142 -16.60 -1.53 -12.61
C PHE A 142 -16.46 -2.81 -11.77
N THR A 143 -16.19 -2.69 -10.46
CA THR A 143 -16.24 -3.85 -9.55
C THR A 143 -17.65 -4.46 -9.51
N ALA A 144 -18.70 -3.65 -9.36
CA ALA A 144 -20.08 -4.16 -9.37
C ALA A 144 -20.46 -4.78 -10.73
N THR A 145 -19.95 -4.24 -11.83
CA THR A 145 -20.17 -4.77 -13.18
C THR A 145 -19.59 -6.17 -13.36
N LEU A 146 -18.45 -6.50 -12.72
CA LEU A 146 -17.95 -7.88 -12.66
C LEU A 146 -18.95 -8.81 -11.98
N GLY A 147 -19.53 -8.39 -10.86
CA GLY A 147 -20.54 -9.18 -10.16
C GLY A 147 -21.84 -9.33 -10.95
N PHE A 148 -22.20 -8.35 -11.78
CA PHE A 148 -23.37 -8.41 -12.66
C PHE A 148 -23.27 -9.52 -13.71
N ALA A 149 -22.06 -9.98 -14.04
CA ALA A 149 -21.83 -11.11 -14.94
C ALA A 149 -22.54 -12.38 -14.48
N PHE A 150 -22.65 -12.60 -13.16
CA PHE A 150 -23.40 -13.72 -12.60
C PHE A 150 -24.88 -13.66 -12.98
N PHE A 151 -25.52 -12.51 -12.77
CA PHE A 151 -26.96 -12.33 -13.00
C PHE A 151 -27.33 -12.35 -14.49
N GLN A 152 -26.42 -11.90 -15.35
CA GLN A 152 -26.61 -11.89 -16.79
C GLN A 152 -26.08 -13.15 -17.49
N GLN A 153 -25.54 -14.12 -16.74
CA GLN A 153 -24.97 -15.35 -17.29
C GLN A 153 -23.93 -15.07 -18.39
N ILE A 154 -22.98 -14.17 -18.11
CA ILE A 154 -21.95 -13.77 -19.07
C ILE A 154 -20.81 -14.79 -19.08
N HIS A 155 -20.61 -15.43 -20.23
CA HIS A 155 -19.57 -16.43 -20.46
C HIS A 155 -18.50 -15.96 -21.47
N SER A 156 -18.05 -14.72 -21.34
CA SER A 156 -17.07 -14.11 -22.27
C SER A 156 -15.80 -13.66 -21.55
N TYR A 157 -14.66 -14.24 -21.88
CA TYR A 157 -13.36 -13.83 -21.32
C TYR A 157 -13.02 -12.37 -21.65
N ALA A 158 -13.37 -11.92 -22.86
CA ALA A 158 -13.16 -10.55 -23.30
C ALA A 158 -13.91 -9.55 -22.41
N PHE A 159 -15.11 -9.90 -21.93
CA PHE A 159 -15.83 -9.08 -20.96
C PHE A 159 -15.04 -8.94 -19.66
N PHE A 160 -14.65 -10.05 -19.03
CA PHE A 160 -13.92 -10.04 -17.76
C PHE A 160 -12.62 -9.23 -17.85
N ILE A 161 -11.83 -9.45 -18.90
CA ILE A 161 -10.57 -8.72 -19.14
C ILE A 161 -10.81 -7.23 -19.36
N THR A 162 -11.81 -6.87 -20.17
CA THR A 162 -12.10 -5.44 -20.46
C THR A 162 -12.50 -4.71 -19.18
N ILE A 163 -13.39 -5.29 -18.38
CA ILE A 163 -13.83 -4.69 -17.12
C ILE A 163 -12.67 -4.58 -16.13
N GLN A 164 -11.79 -5.57 -16.05
CA GLN A 164 -10.60 -5.53 -15.20
C GLN A 164 -9.60 -4.46 -15.63
N ILE A 165 -9.34 -4.30 -16.93
CA ILE A 165 -8.45 -3.24 -17.44
C ILE A 165 -9.00 -1.87 -17.08
N VAL A 166 -10.27 -1.62 -17.39
CA VAL A 166 -10.89 -0.31 -17.13
C VAL A 166 -11.02 -0.05 -15.63
N GLY A 167 -11.40 -1.06 -14.85
CA GLY A 167 -11.46 -0.99 -13.39
C GLY A 167 -10.09 -0.69 -12.76
N GLY A 168 -9.02 -1.33 -13.25
CA GLY A 168 -7.64 -1.09 -12.82
C GLY A 168 -7.20 0.36 -13.04
N MET A 169 -7.53 0.93 -14.20
CA MET A 169 -7.22 2.34 -14.53
C MET A 169 -7.89 3.32 -13.55
N PHE A 170 -9.17 3.13 -13.21
CA PHE A 170 -9.86 4.01 -12.26
C PHE A 170 -9.40 3.78 -10.82
N GLN A 171 -9.09 2.53 -10.45
CA GLN A 171 -8.52 2.20 -9.15
C GLN A 171 -7.18 2.92 -8.91
N ALA A 172 -6.39 3.17 -9.95
CA ALA A 172 -5.09 3.82 -9.87
C ALA A 172 -5.13 5.27 -9.36
N THR A 173 -6.29 5.92 -9.41
CA THR A 173 -6.49 7.30 -8.94
C THR A 173 -6.38 7.43 -7.42
N GLY A 174 -6.60 6.34 -6.68
CA GLY A 174 -6.69 6.35 -5.22
C GLY A 174 -5.40 6.77 -4.53
N TRP A 175 -4.31 6.04 -4.80
CA TRP A 175 -3.03 6.17 -4.10
C TRP A 175 -2.41 7.57 -4.18
N PRO A 176 -2.14 8.13 -5.38
CA PRO A 176 -1.53 9.45 -5.49
C PRO A 176 -2.39 10.53 -4.81
N SER A 177 -3.71 10.40 -4.85
CA SER A 177 -4.63 11.35 -4.22
C SER A 177 -4.53 11.32 -2.70
N VAL A 178 -4.59 10.13 -2.08
CA VAL A 178 -4.53 10.02 -0.60
C VAL A 178 -3.15 10.40 -0.08
N VAL A 179 -2.07 10.03 -0.78
CA VAL A 179 -0.71 10.43 -0.40
C VAL A 179 -0.54 11.94 -0.48
N ALA A 180 -1.04 12.59 -1.54
CA ALA A 180 -0.97 14.04 -1.69
C ALA A 180 -1.76 14.76 -0.57
N VAL A 181 -2.96 14.29 -0.24
CA VAL A 181 -3.76 14.83 0.87
C VAL A 181 -3.01 14.68 2.21
N VAL A 182 -2.48 13.50 2.52
CA VAL A 182 -1.74 13.28 3.77
C VAL A 182 -0.48 14.17 3.80
N ALA A 183 0.22 14.32 2.68
CA ALA A 183 1.37 15.22 2.57
C ALA A 183 1.00 16.68 2.84
N ASN A 184 -0.13 17.17 2.32
CA ASN A 184 -0.62 18.54 2.56
C ASN A 184 -0.89 18.82 4.05
N TRP A 185 -1.41 17.84 4.78
CA TRP A 185 -1.79 17.99 6.19
C TRP A 185 -0.64 17.77 7.17
N PHE A 186 0.28 16.88 6.83
CA PHE A 186 1.32 16.44 7.76
C PHE A 186 2.71 16.98 7.39
N GLY A 187 3.05 17.22 6.13
CA GLY A 187 4.37 17.74 5.73
C GLY A 187 5.53 16.76 5.98
N LYS A 188 6.77 17.24 6.06
CA LYS A 188 7.98 16.40 6.24
C LYS A 188 8.17 15.98 7.72
N GLY A 189 8.65 14.77 7.97
CA GLY A 189 9.07 14.31 9.31
C GLY A 189 9.15 12.80 9.46
N ARG A 190 9.92 12.32 10.45
CA ARG A 190 10.02 10.89 10.81
C ARG A 190 8.69 10.42 11.37
N ARG A 191 7.96 9.63 10.59
CA ARG A 191 6.61 9.16 10.89
C ARG A 191 6.40 7.69 10.56
N GLY A 192 7.46 6.88 10.60
CA GLY A 192 7.40 5.45 10.34
C GLY A 192 6.27 4.74 11.09
N LEU A 193 6.09 5.01 12.39
CA LEU A 193 5.00 4.43 13.18
C LEU A 193 3.61 4.89 12.71
N ILE A 194 3.41 6.20 12.54
CA ILE A 194 2.10 6.75 12.11
C ILE A 194 1.75 6.24 10.72
N MET A 195 2.73 6.22 9.82
CA MET A 195 2.57 5.73 8.46
C MET A 195 2.40 4.20 8.42
N GLY A 196 3.02 3.44 9.32
CA GLY A 196 2.79 2.01 9.48
C GLY A 196 1.37 1.70 9.96
N ILE A 197 0.87 2.45 10.95
CA ILE A 197 -0.53 2.36 11.39
C ILE A 197 -1.46 2.76 10.24
N TRP A 198 -1.19 3.86 9.55
CA TRP A 198 -2.01 4.31 8.44
C TRP A 198 -2.03 3.27 7.30
N ASN A 199 -0.88 2.73 6.90
CA ASN A 199 -0.77 1.72 5.85
C ASN A 199 -1.54 0.43 6.14
N SER A 200 -1.87 0.17 7.41
CA SER A 200 -2.70 -0.97 7.82
C SER A 200 -4.08 -0.96 7.14
N HIS A 201 -4.51 0.16 6.54
CA HIS A 201 -5.68 0.23 5.64
C HIS A 201 -5.66 -0.86 4.56
N THR A 202 -4.46 -1.26 4.09
CA THR A 202 -4.30 -2.27 3.03
C THR A 202 -4.80 -3.61 3.53
N SER A 203 -4.26 -4.05 4.66
CA SER A 203 -4.64 -5.30 5.29
C SER A 203 -6.09 -5.28 5.77
N VAL A 204 -6.54 -4.18 6.40
CA VAL A 204 -7.95 -4.06 6.83
C VAL A 204 -8.89 -4.17 5.64
N GLY A 205 -8.56 -3.52 4.51
CA GLY A 205 -9.34 -3.61 3.29
C GLY A 205 -9.38 -5.04 2.75
N ASN A 206 -8.24 -5.72 2.67
CA ASN A 206 -8.16 -7.11 2.24
C ASN A 206 -8.97 -8.05 3.15
N ILE A 207 -8.90 -7.88 4.48
CA ILE A 207 -9.69 -8.66 5.45
C ILE A 207 -11.18 -8.47 5.17
N LEU A 208 -11.65 -7.21 5.12
CA LEU A 208 -13.05 -6.91 4.85
C LEU A 208 -13.49 -7.44 3.49
N GLY A 209 -12.65 -7.33 2.46
CA GLY A 209 -12.91 -7.84 1.13
C GLY A 209 -13.05 -9.36 1.12
N SER A 210 -12.18 -10.09 1.82
CA SER A 210 -12.28 -11.54 1.98
C SER A 210 -13.55 -11.96 2.72
N LEU A 211 -13.87 -11.31 3.84
CA LEU A 211 -15.03 -11.66 4.65
C LEU A 211 -16.34 -11.39 3.91
N VAL A 212 -16.45 -10.23 3.25
CA VAL A 212 -17.63 -9.87 2.45
C VAL A 212 -17.75 -10.82 1.25
N ALA A 213 -16.67 -11.07 0.51
CA ALA A 213 -16.72 -11.98 -0.63
C ALA A 213 -17.08 -13.41 -0.20
N GLY A 214 -16.47 -13.91 0.88
CA GLY A 214 -16.72 -15.24 1.45
C GLY A 214 -18.15 -15.43 1.96
N ALA A 215 -18.83 -14.36 2.41
CA ALA A 215 -20.23 -14.43 2.82
C ALA A 215 -21.18 -14.77 1.67
N PHE A 216 -20.84 -14.41 0.44
CA PHE A 216 -21.70 -14.60 -0.74
C PHE A 216 -21.20 -15.66 -1.72
N VAL A 217 -19.92 -16.06 -1.65
CA VAL A 217 -19.25 -16.88 -2.67
C VAL A 217 -19.97 -18.21 -2.96
N LEU A 218 -20.50 -18.87 -1.93
CA LEU A 218 -21.16 -20.18 -2.06
C LEU A 218 -22.62 -20.10 -2.54
N THR A 219 -23.24 -18.92 -2.50
CA THR A 219 -24.66 -18.76 -2.88
C THR A 219 -24.81 -18.02 -4.20
N ASN A 220 -24.16 -16.87 -4.31
CA ASN A 220 -24.20 -16.01 -5.47
C ASN A 220 -22.93 -15.15 -5.45
N TRP A 221 -21.91 -15.63 -6.14
CA TRP A 221 -20.61 -14.97 -6.20
C TRP A 221 -20.70 -13.57 -6.84
N GLY A 222 -21.77 -13.24 -7.57
CA GLY A 222 -22.02 -11.90 -8.07
C GLY A 222 -22.08 -10.85 -6.95
N TRP A 223 -22.70 -11.20 -5.81
CA TRP A 223 -22.74 -10.31 -4.63
C TRP A 223 -21.37 -10.11 -3.98
N SER A 224 -20.45 -11.08 -4.12
CA SER A 224 -19.07 -10.94 -3.65
C SER A 224 -18.34 -9.76 -4.29
N PHE A 225 -18.79 -9.27 -5.45
CA PHE A 225 -18.26 -8.06 -6.09
C PHE A 225 -19.19 -6.84 -5.94
N ILE A 226 -20.50 -7.02 -6.08
CA ILE A 226 -21.46 -5.90 -6.02
C ILE A 226 -21.40 -5.20 -4.66
N VAL A 227 -21.37 -5.95 -3.55
CA VAL A 227 -21.36 -5.34 -2.20
C VAL A 227 -20.08 -4.52 -1.99
N PRO A 228 -18.87 -5.04 -2.24
CA PRO A 228 -17.65 -4.22 -2.27
C PRO A 228 -17.71 -2.99 -3.17
N GLY A 229 -18.27 -3.14 -4.38
CA GLY A 229 -18.45 -2.04 -5.34
C GLY A 229 -19.33 -0.92 -4.80
N LEU A 230 -20.43 -1.27 -4.12
CA LEU A 230 -21.31 -0.29 -3.46
C LEU A 230 -20.62 0.39 -2.27
N ILE A 231 -19.82 -0.35 -1.49
CA ILE A 231 -19.09 0.20 -0.34
C ILE A 231 -18.08 1.27 -0.78
N ILE A 232 -17.24 0.98 -1.78
CA ILE A 232 -16.27 1.97 -2.27
C ILE A 232 -16.96 3.17 -2.94
N ALA A 233 -18.04 2.97 -3.70
CA ALA A 233 -18.80 4.07 -4.27
C ALA A 233 -19.40 4.98 -3.18
N THR A 234 -19.97 4.38 -2.12
CA THR A 234 -20.50 5.12 -0.97
C THR A 234 -19.40 5.89 -0.25
N MET A 235 -18.24 5.28 -0.05
CA MET A 235 -17.08 5.95 0.54
C MET A 235 -16.57 7.10 -0.35
N GLY A 236 -16.68 6.98 -1.67
CA GLY A 236 -16.44 8.07 -2.62
C GLY A 236 -17.36 9.27 -2.38
N MET A 237 -18.64 9.03 -2.09
CA MET A 237 -19.57 10.10 -1.70
C MET A 237 -19.20 10.73 -0.36
N VAL A 238 -18.74 9.93 0.61
CA VAL A 238 -18.23 10.48 1.89
C VAL A 238 -17.00 11.36 1.63
N VAL A 239 -16.07 10.94 0.79
CA VAL A 239 -14.92 11.75 0.37
C VAL A 239 -15.37 13.05 -0.29
N PHE A 240 -16.34 13.00 -1.21
CA PHE A 240 -16.89 14.18 -1.87
C PHE A 240 -17.41 15.22 -0.87
N PHE A 241 -18.16 14.77 0.14
CA PHE A 241 -18.78 15.67 1.10
C PHE A 241 -17.85 16.12 2.22
N PHE A 242 -16.81 15.37 2.59
CA PHE A 242 -16.04 15.64 3.81
C PHE A 242 -14.53 15.86 3.61
N LEU A 243 -13.96 15.51 2.46
CA LEU A 243 -12.51 15.62 2.27
C LEU A 243 -12.07 17.08 2.11
N VAL A 244 -11.30 17.56 3.08
CA VAL A 244 -10.60 18.84 3.01
C VAL A 244 -9.17 18.61 2.54
N VAL A 245 -8.84 19.07 1.33
CA VAL A 245 -7.55 18.81 0.69
C VAL A 245 -6.42 19.63 1.30
N TYR A 246 -6.67 20.92 1.55
CA TYR A 246 -5.66 21.83 2.09
C TYR A 246 -6.06 22.37 3.47
N PRO A 247 -5.14 22.42 4.46
CA PRO A 247 -5.41 23.03 5.76
C PRO A 247 -5.93 24.47 5.66
N SER A 248 -5.45 25.23 4.67
CA SER A 248 -5.87 26.61 4.41
C SER A 248 -7.36 26.76 4.11
N ASP A 249 -8.02 25.72 3.59
CA ASP A 249 -9.45 25.76 3.26
C ASP A 249 -10.33 25.81 4.52
N VAL A 250 -9.77 25.54 5.70
CA VAL A 250 -10.45 25.58 7.01
C VAL A 250 -9.73 26.46 8.02
N ASP A 251 -8.99 27.46 7.55
CA ASP A 251 -8.22 28.41 8.37
C ASP A 251 -7.16 27.74 9.26
N CYS A 252 -6.67 26.55 8.89
CA CYS A 252 -5.56 25.88 9.57
C CYS A 252 -4.24 26.24 8.90
N GLN A 253 -3.18 26.43 9.71
CA GLN A 253 -1.84 26.66 9.16
C GLN A 253 -1.30 25.38 8.52
N PRO A 254 -0.73 25.47 7.30
CA PRO A 254 -0.03 24.35 6.70
C PRO A 254 1.20 23.97 7.53
N PRO A 255 1.71 22.72 7.42
CA PRO A 255 2.94 22.32 8.09
C PRO A 255 4.09 23.29 7.75
N LEU A 256 4.82 23.77 8.77
CA LEU A 256 6.03 24.57 8.55
C LEU A 256 7.01 23.75 7.70
N GLN A 257 7.22 24.16 6.45
CA GLN A 257 8.40 23.71 5.70
C GLN A 257 9.60 24.29 6.43
N GLN A 258 10.32 23.45 7.16
CA GLN A 258 11.53 23.85 7.87
C GLN A 258 12.56 24.30 6.83
N LYS A 259 12.60 25.60 6.60
CA LYS A 259 13.68 26.29 5.90
C LYS A 259 14.92 26.05 6.76
N GLN A 260 15.90 25.30 6.27
CA GLN A 260 17.25 25.42 6.81
C GLN A 260 17.70 26.83 6.46
N SER A 261 17.46 27.76 7.38
CA SER A 261 18.06 29.07 7.40
C SER A 261 19.42 28.92 8.07
N ASP A 262 20.44 28.58 7.26
CA ASP A 262 21.80 28.98 7.59
C ASP A 262 22.06 30.30 6.84
N GLU A 263 22.11 31.35 7.65
CA GLU A 263 22.71 32.68 7.50
C GLU A 263 22.44 33.57 6.26
N ASP A 264 21.99 34.78 6.58
CA ASP A 264 22.04 36.05 5.85
C ASP A 264 21.48 36.16 4.42
N GLY A 265 20.38 36.92 4.31
CA GLY A 265 19.94 37.53 3.06
C GLY A 265 18.43 37.51 2.88
N VAL A 266 17.83 38.69 2.79
CA VAL A 266 16.42 38.93 2.50
C VAL A 266 15.99 38.09 1.28
N ALA A 267 15.26 37.00 1.52
CA ALA A 267 14.71 36.17 0.46
C ALA A 267 13.29 36.64 0.13
N ALA A 268 13.13 37.15 -1.10
CA ALA A 268 11.84 37.38 -1.74
C ALA A 268 10.96 36.11 -1.69
N PRO A 269 9.62 36.25 -1.73
CA PRO A 269 8.73 35.10 -1.82
C PRO A 269 9.05 34.33 -3.11
N VAL A 270 9.62 33.13 -2.99
CA VAL A 270 9.83 32.24 -4.12
C VAL A 270 8.50 31.59 -4.43
N ASP A 271 7.94 31.88 -5.60
CA ASP A 271 6.77 31.22 -6.13
C ASP A 271 7.04 29.71 -6.23
N LEU A 272 6.34 28.92 -5.41
CA LEU A 272 6.38 27.44 -5.42
C LEU A 272 5.99 26.86 -6.79
N ALA A 273 5.37 27.67 -7.65
CA ALA A 273 4.98 27.31 -9.01
C ALA A 273 6.17 27.04 -9.94
N ASP A 274 7.32 27.72 -9.76
CA ASP A 274 8.41 27.79 -10.75
C ASP A 274 9.54 26.77 -10.57
N GLN A 275 9.47 25.86 -9.60
CA GLN A 275 10.49 24.80 -9.51
C GLN A 275 10.35 23.81 -10.68
N PRO A 276 11.43 23.53 -11.44
CA PRO A 276 11.40 22.58 -12.53
C PRO A 276 11.13 21.16 -11.98
N ALA A 277 10.27 20.42 -12.67
CA ALA A 277 10.01 19.02 -12.33
C ALA A 277 11.30 18.20 -12.51
N ILE A 278 11.58 17.30 -11.56
CA ILE A 278 12.70 16.36 -11.70
C ILE A 278 12.37 15.36 -12.81
N SER A 279 13.32 15.15 -13.72
CA SER A 279 13.18 14.14 -14.76
C SER A 279 13.16 12.73 -14.15
N PHE A 280 12.48 11.80 -14.80
CA PHE A 280 12.43 10.40 -14.37
C PHE A 280 13.83 9.81 -14.10
N ILE A 281 14.79 10.09 -14.99
CA ILE A 281 16.19 9.68 -14.83
C ILE A 281 16.84 10.35 -13.61
N GLY A 282 16.58 11.64 -13.39
CA GLY A 282 17.08 12.36 -12.23
C GLY A 282 16.57 11.76 -10.91
N ALA A 283 15.31 11.32 -10.87
CA ALA A 283 14.73 10.65 -9.71
C ALA A 283 15.31 9.25 -9.48
N LEU A 284 15.60 8.48 -10.54
CA LEU A 284 16.28 7.17 -10.43
C LEU A 284 17.71 7.27 -9.90
N LEU A 285 18.41 8.37 -10.17
CA LEU A 285 19.77 8.59 -9.69
C LEU A 285 19.86 8.95 -8.20
N ILE A 286 18.73 9.18 -7.53
CA ILE A 286 18.70 9.46 -6.09
C ILE A 286 19.14 8.20 -5.34
N PRO A 287 20.17 8.28 -4.48
CA PRO A 287 20.69 7.10 -3.77
C PRO A 287 19.61 6.42 -2.92
N GLY A 288 19.37 5.13 -3.17
CA GLY A 288 18.36 4.33 -2.48
C GLY A 288 17.08 4.13 -3.29
N VAL A 289 16.74 5.00 -4.25
CA VAL A 289 15.48 4.87 -5.01
C VAL A 289 15.43 3.55 -5.79
N ILE A 290 16.50 3.19 -6.51
CA ILE A 290 16.54 1.94 -7.28
C ILE A 290 16.48 0.73 -6.33
N GLU A 291 17.30 0.74 -5.28
CA GLU A 291 17.37 -0.36 -4.33
C GLU A 291 15.99 -0.62 -3.69
N PHE A 292 15.35 0.42 -3.16
CA PHE A 292 14.02 0.31 -2.53
C PHE A 292 12.91 0.01 -3.54
N SER A 293 12.99 0.51 -4.77
CA SER A 293 12.01 0.18 -5.82
C SER A 293 12.04 -1.30 -6.20
N LEU A 294 13.24 -1.88 -6.36
CA LEU A 294 13.40 -3.31 -6.67
C LEU A 294 13.01 -4.20 -5.48
N CYS A 295 13.37 -3.80 -4.26
CA CYS A 295 12.91 -4.48 -3.06
C CYS A 295 11.38 -4.48 -2.96
N LEU A 296 10.74 -3.33 -3.21
CA LEU A 296 9.29 -3.22 -3.21
C LEU A 296 8.63 -4.04 -4.34
N PHE A 297 9.27 -4.16 -5.51
CA PHE A 297 8.82 -5.06 -6.58
C PHE A 297 8.65 -6.49 -6.07
N PHE A 298 9.70 -7.06 -5.47
CA PHE A 298 9.65 -8.45 -5.00
C PHE A 298 8.75 -8.63 -3.78
N ALA A 299 8.76 -7.67 -2.83
CA ALA A 299 7.85 -7.72 -1.68
C ALA A 299 6.38 -7.69 -2.11
N LYS A 300 6.00 -6.78 -3.02
CA LYS A 300 4.64 -6.72 -3.55
C LYS A 300 4.30 -7.93 -4.42
N LEU A 301 5.25 -8.48 -5.17
CA LEU A 301 5.07 -9.72 -5.93
C LEU A 301 4.58 -10.83 -5.01
N VAL A 302 5.25 -11.04 -3.87
CA VAL A 302 4.87 -12.08 -2.91
C VAL A 302 3.55 -11.72 -2.23
N SER A 303 3.42 -10.51 -1.67
CA SER A 303 2.18 -10.06 -1.01
C SER A 303 0.94 -10.20 -1.91
N TYR A 304 1.03 -9.85 -3.19
CA TYR A 304 -0.11 -9.90 -4.11
C TYR A 304 -0.38 -11.31 -4.63
N SER A 305 0.64 -12.17 -4.73
CA SER A 305 0.42 -13.59 -5.01
C SER A 305 -0.40 -14.22 -3.88
N PHE A 306 -0.05 -13.95 -2.61
CA PHE A 306 -0.88 -14.33 -1.48
C PHE A 306 -2.27 -13.66 -1.53
N LEU A 307 -2.36 -12.38 -1.89
CA LEU A 307 -3.65 -11.68 -1.98
C LEU A 307 -4.63 -12.39 -2.92
N PHE A 308 -4.17 -12.78 -4.12
CA PHE A 308 -5.03 -13.31 -5.19
C PHE A 308 -5.12 -14.83 -5.25
N TRP A 309 -4.16 -15.57 -4.69
CA TRP A 309 -4.10 -17.02 -4.80
C TRP A 309 -4.20 -17.75 -3.47
N LEU A 310 -4.01 -17.09 -2.32
CA LEU A 310 -4.07 -17.77 -1.02
C LEU A 310 -5.43 -18.43 -0.72
N PRO A 311 -6.60 -17.79 -0.95
CA PRO A 311 -7.88 -18.45 -0.70
C PRO A 311 -8.04 -19.70 -1.58
N TYR A 312 -7.69 -19.59 -2.87
CA TYR A 312 -7.73 -20.70 -3.80
C TYR A 312 -6.76 -21.83 -3.40
N TYR A 313 -5.50 -21.50 -3.08
CA TYR A 313 -4.50 -22.45 -2.57
C TYR A 313 -5.01 -23.23 -1.35
N LEU A 314 -5.64 -22.54 -0.40
CA LEU A 314 -6.17 -23.15 0.81
C LEU A 314 -7.32 -24.11 0.50
N ASN A 315 -8.24 -23.72 -0.39
CA ASN A 315 -9.34 -24.58 -0.82
C ASN A 315 -8.84 -25.81 -1.59
N ASP A 316 -7.89 -25.62 -2.51
CA ASP A 316 -7.31 -26.69 -3.34
C ASP A 316 -6.50 -27.70 -2.51
N THR A 317 -5.67 -27.22 -1.58
CA THR A 317 -4.76 -28.08 -0.80
C THR A 317 -5.38 -28.65 0.48
N VAL A 318 -6.35 -27.96 1.08
CA VAL A 318 -7.06 -28.41 2.28
C VAL A 318 -8.47 -28.85 1.87
N LYS A 319 -8.57 -30.05 1.28
CA LYS A 319 -9.81 -30.60 0.70
C LYS A 319 -11.04 -30.63 1.63
N SER A 320 -10.87 -30.39 2.92
CA SER A 320 -11.95 -30.36 3.92
C SER A 320 -12.54 -28.97 4.21
N ILE A 321 -12.06 -27.89 3.55
CA ILE A 321 -12.56 -26.53 3.77
C ILE A 321 -13.31 -25.97 2.56
N THR A 322 -14.42 -25.29 2.84
CA THR A 322 -15.20 -24.53 1.86
C THR A 322 -14.48 -23.26 1.39
N ASP A 323 -14.88 -22.68 0.26
CA ASP A 323 -14.36 -21.38 -0.22
C ASP A 323 -14.53 -20.26 0.81
N GLN A 324 -15.65 -20.26 1.54
CA GLN A 324 -15.88 -19.31 2.62
C GLN A 324 -14.87 -19.49 3.76
N GLN A 325 -14.60 -20.73 4.17
CA GLN A 325 -13.61 -21.01 5.22
C GLN A 325 -12.19 -20.67 4.75
N ALA A 326 -11.85 -20.97 3.49
CA ALA A 326 -10.57 -20.60 2.89
C ALA A 326 -10.39 -19.07 2.83
N ALA A 327 -11.43 -18.34 2.43
CA ALA A 327 -11.45 -16.87 2.46
C ALA A 327 -11.23 -16.32 3.87
N ASN A 328 -11.94 -16.87 4.87
CA ASN A 328 -11.78 -16.48 6.27
C ASN A 328 -10.37 -16.78 6.78
N LEU A 329 -9.82 -17.96 6.49
CA LEU A 329 -8.49 -18.35 6.94
C LEU A 329 -7.39 -17.49 6.29
N SER A 330 -7.57 -17.11 5.01
CA SER A 330 -6.62 -16.25 4.29
C SER A 330 -6.42 -14.87 4.95
N THR A 331 -7.43 -14.37 5.68
CA THR A 331 -7.38 -13.06 6.36
C THR A 331 -6.27 -12.97 7.41
N LEU A 332 -5.83 -14.10 7.96
CA LEU A 332 -4.78 -14.12 8.98
C LEU A 332 -3.42 -13.66 8.44
N PHE A 333 -3.18 -13.81 7.13
CA PHE A 333 -2.00 -13.24 6.48
C PHE A 333 -2.03 -11.70 6.57
N ASP A 334 -3.18 -11.10 6.30
CA ASP A 334 -3.36 -9.65 6.39
C ASP A 334 -3.27 -9.17 7.84
N VAL A 335 -3.78 -9.94 8.82
CA VAL A 335 -3.61 -9.66 10.27
C VAL A 335 -2.13 -9.61 10.64
N GLY A 336 -1.35 -10.60 10.23
CA GLY A 336 0.10 -10.59 10.39
C GLY A 336 0.72 -9.33 9.79
N GLY A 337 0.29 -8.96 8.59
CA GLY A 337 0.79 -7.77 7.90
C GLY A 337 0.52 -6.43 8.58
N ILE A 338 -0.59 -6.30 9.32
CA ILE A 338 -0.85 -5.11 10.16
C ILE A 338 0.27 -4.96 11.19
N PHE A 339 0.51 -6.02 11.97
CA PHE A 339 1.54 -5.99 13.01
C PHE A 339 2.95 -5.83 12.43
N GLY A 340 3.24 -6.51 11.31
CA GLY A 340 4.52 -6.41 10.61
C GLY A 340 4.81 -5.00 10.12
N GLY A 341 3.83 -4.35 9.47
CA GLY A 341 3.98 -2.99 8.96
C GLY A 341 4.14 -1.95 10.08
N ILE A 342 3.36 -2.06 11.16
CA ILE A 342 3.47 -1.18 12.34
C ILE A 342 4.85 -1.34 12.99
N LEU A 343 5.30 -2.58 13.23
CA LEU A 343 6.60 -2.80 13.86
C LEU A 343 7.75 -2.35 12.96
N ALA A 344 7.70 -2.63 11.66
CA ALA A 344 8.72 -2.17 10.71
C ALA A 344 8.82 -0.63 10.70
N GLY A 345 7.67 0.06 10.68
CA GLY A 345 7.60 1.52 10.80
C GLY A 345 8.18 2.05 12.11
N PHE A 346 7.81 1.44 13.25
CA PHE A 346 8.35 1.78 14.56
C PHE A 346 9.87 1.60 14.64
N LEU A 347 10.38 0.43 14.21
CA LEU A 347 11.80 0.14 14.21
C LEU A 347 12.57 1.10 13.30
N ALA A 348 11.99 1.52 12.17
CA ALA A 348 12.60 2.47 11.27
C ALA A 348 12.74 3.85 11.90
N ASP A 349 11.73 4.31 12.65
CA ASP A 349 11.79 5.57 13.39
C ASP A 349 12.88 5.54 14.48
N VAL A 350 12.97 4.44 15.23
CA VAL A 350 13.94 4.28 16.34
C VAL A 350 15.37 4.16 15.81
N THR A 351 15.58 3.33 14.79
CA THR A 351 16.93 2.98 14.31
C THR A 351 17.45 3.88 13.19
N GLY A 352 16.54 4.49 12.43
CA GLY A 352 16.85 5.20 11.19
C GLY A 352 17.36 4.30 10.06
N SER A 353 17.10 2.98 10.12
CA SER A 353 17.70 1.97 9.25
C SER A 353 16.65 1.11 8.53
N SER A 354 15.89 1.74 7.64
CA SER A 354 14.83 1.07 6.87
C SER A 354 15.34 -0.03 5.95
N GLY A 355 16.58 0.07 5.44
CA GLY A 355 17.20 -0.95 4.61
C GLY A 355 17.53 -2.22 5.41
N ILE A 356 18.11 -2.09 6.60
CA ILE A 356 18.37 -3.20 7.52
C ILE A 356 17.08 -3.92 7.92
N ILE A 357 16.05 -3.18 8.29
CA ILE A 357 14.75 -3.75 8.68
C ILE A 357 14.14 -4.53 7.52
N SER A 358 14.13 -3.94 6.32
CA SER A 358 13.59 -4.59 5.13
C SER A 358 14.38 -5.86 4.78
N PHE A 359 15.71 -5.80 4.82
CA PHE A 359 16.57 -6.97 4.57
C PHE A 359 16.26 -8.14 5.50
N PHE A 360 16.18 -7.89 6.80
CA PHE A 360 15.93 -8.95 7.78
C PHE A 360 14.52 -9.52 7.67
N ASN A 361 13.52 -8.68 7.39
CA ASN A 361 12.17 -9.18 7.17
C ASN A 361 12.10 -10.13 5.97
N LEU A 362 12.68 -9.75 4.83
CA LEU A 362 12.65 -10.58 3.62
C LEU A 362 13.45 -11.88 3.78
N ILE A 363 14.64 -11.84 4.39
CA ILE A 363 15.46 -13.06 4.54
C ILE A 363 14.85 -14.05 5.53
N ILE A 364 14.11 -13.57 6.53
CA ILE A 364 13.34 -14.41 7.45
C ILE A 364 12.06 -14.91 6.77
N ALA A 365 11.40 -14.08 5.95
CA ALA A 365 10.20 -14.46 5.20
C ALA A 365 10.47 -15.63 4.25
N ALA A 366 11.58 -15.61 3.51
CA ALA A 366 11.90 -16.60 2.47
C ALA A 366 11.74 -18.07 2.92
N PRO A 367 12.41 -18.56 3.98
CA PRO A 367 12.24 -19.93 4.43
C PRO A 367 10.84 -20.19 5.00
N ILE A 368 10.19 -19.21 5.64
CA ILE A 368 8.86 -19.38 6.23
C ILE A 368 7.80 -19.54 5.14
N VAL A 369 7.87 -18.72 4.09
CA VAL A 369 7.02 -18.81 2.89
C VAL A 369 7.17 -20.19 2.24
N PHE A 370 8.40 -20.66 2.02
CA PHE A 370 8.61 -21.98 1.44
C PHE A 370 8.07 -23.11 2.32
N LEU A 371 8.37 -23.07 3.63
CA LEU A 371 7.93 -24.08 4.58
C LEU A 371 6.41 -24.09 4.78
N TYR A 372 5.73 -22.96 4.56
CA TYR A 372 4.28 -22.86 4.66
C TYR A 372 3.58 -23.91 3.79
N ASN A 373 4.09 -24.17 2.57
CA ASN A 373 3.50 -25.15 1.64
C ASN A 373 3.32 -26.55 2.25
N TYR A 374 4.26 -26.96 3.11
CA TYR A 374 4.28 -28.29 3.73
C TYR A 374 3.70 -28.28 5.13
N LEU A 375 4.08 -27.31 5.96
CA LEU A 375 3.74 -27.28 7.38
C LEU A 375 2.28 -26.92 7.63
N GLN A 376 1.62 -26.21 6.70
CA GLN A 376 0.22 -25.82 6.85
C GLN A 376 -0.74 -27.02 6.98
N ARG A 377 -0.35 -28.20 6.47
CA ARG A 377 -1.15 -29.43 6.49
C ARG A 377 -1.09 -30.20 7.82
N ILE A 378 -0.15 -29.85 8.71
CA ILE A 378 0.09 -30.60 9.96
C ILE A 378 -1.09 -30.44 10.93
N SER A 379 -1.53 -29.21 11.15
CA SER A 379 -2.69 -28.91 11.99
C SER A 379 -3.24 -27.52 11.68
N PHE A 380 -4.51 -27.30 11.99
CA PHE A 380 -5.15 -25.99 11.85
C PHE A 380 -4.40 -24.89 12.62
N THR A 381 -3.94 -25.18 13.85
CA THR A 381 -3.16 -24.22 14.66
C THR A 381 -1.85 -23.84 14.00
N VAL A 382 -1.13 -24.80 13.42
CA VAL A 382 0.12 -24.52 12.70
C VAL A 382 -0.13 -23.66 11.48
N ASN A 383 -1.20 -23.95 10.71
CA ASN A 383 -1.59 -23.12 9.57
C ASN A 383 -1.87 -21.67 9.99
N VAL A 384 -2.69 -21.47 11.02
CA VAL A 384 -3.01 -20.15 11.60
C VAL A 384 -1.74 -19.39 12.00
N LEU A 385 -0.86 -20.01 12.78
CA LEU A 385 0.36 -19.36 13.27
C LEU A 385 1.32 -19.01 12.14
N LEU A 386 1.58 -19.95 11.22
CA LEU A 386 2.46 -19.69 10.09
C LEU A 386 1.90 -18.63 9.15
N MET A 387 0.58 -18.57 8.96
CA MET A 387 -0.05 -17.53 8.14
C MET A 387 0.20 -16.13 8.70
N ILE A 388 0.03 -15.95 10.02
CA ILE A 388 0.28 -14.68 10.70
C ILE A 388 1.77 -14.32 10.60
N ILE A 389 2.66 -15.29 10.80
CA ILE A 389 4.11 -15.07 10.72
C ILE A 389 4.56 -14.71 9.28
N CYS A 390 4.04 -15.42 8.27
CA CYS A 390 4.26 -15.10 6.85
C CYS A 390 3.81 -13.66 6.57
N GLY A 391 2.57 -13.32 6.92
CA GLY A 391 2.03 -11.99 6.71
C GLY A 391 2.84 -10.89 7.38
N PHE A 392 3.32 -11.15 8.60
CA PHE A 392 4.15 -10.22 9.36
C PHE A 392 5.44 -9.86 8.64
N PHE A 393 6.21 -10.88 8.21
CA PHE A 393 7.51 -10.65 7.59
C PHE A 393 7.40 -10.18 6.14
N VAL A 394 6.45 -10.70 5.36
CA VAL A 394 6.25 -10.31 3.95
C VAL A 394 5.71 -8.88 3.83
N ASN A 395 4.70 -8.51 4.62
CA ASN A 395 4.07 -7.19 4.49
C ASN A 395 4.79 -6.07 5.24
N GLY A 396 5.70 -6.39 6.17
CA GLY A 396 6.54 -5.41 6.87
C GLY A 396 7.33 -4.48 5.91
N PRO A 397 8.21 -5.00 5.04
CA PRO A 397 8.97 -4.21 4.08
C PRO A 397 8.04 -3.54 3.04
N TYR A 398 6.99 -4.23 2.59
CA TYR A 398 5.98 -3.65 1.72
C TYR A 398 5.38 -2.36 2.32
N ALA A 399 4.90 -2.42 3.55
CA ALA A 399 4.29 -1.29 4.24
C ALA A 399 5.28 -0.14 4.50
N LEU A 400 6.47 -0.50 5.00
CA LEU A 400 7.52 0.44 5.34
C LEU A 400 8.00 1.22 4.12
N ILE A 401 8.26 0.52 3.00
CA ILE A 401 8.83 1.14 1.81
C ILE A 401 7.80 2.01 1.10
N THR A 402 6.58 1.51 0.95
CA THR A 402 5.48 2.19 0.26
C THR A 402 5.15 3.54 0.91
N THR A 403 5.27 3.64 2.23
CA THR A 403 4.89 4.84 2.97
C THR A 403 6.09 5.66 3.43
N ALA A 404 6.76 5.22 4.50
CA ALA A 404 7.78 6.02 5.17
C ALA A 404 9.02 6.24 4.30
N VAL A 405 9.57 5.18 3.71
CA VAL A 405 10.80 5.30 2.89
C VAL A 405 10.54 6.11 1.63
N SER A 406 9.39 5.90 0.99
CA SER A 406 9.01 6.66 -0.20
C SER A 406 8.92 8.17 0.10
N ALA A 407 8.31 8.53 1.24
CA ALA A 407 8.25 9.92 1.69
C ALA A 407 9.63 10.50 2.06
N ASP A 408 10.48 9.71 2.71
CA ASP A 408 11.83 10.13 3.09
C ASP A 408 12.72 10.36 1.86
N LEU A 409 12.68 9.44 0.88
CA LEU A 409 13.45 9.57 -0.36
C LEU A 409 12.94 10.71 -1.24
N GLY A 410 11.62 10.92 -1.29
CA GLY A 410 11.03 12.05 -2.00
C GLY A 410 11.34 13.41 -1.36
N THR A 411 11.93 13.42 -0.17
CA THR A 411 12.41 14.63 0.52
C THR A 411 13.92 14.63 0.77
N HIS A 412 14.66 13.75 0.08
CA HIS A 412 16.10 13.56 0.23
C HIS A 412 16.88 14.89 0.04
N PRO A 413 17.99 15.11 0.79
CA PRO A 413 18.76 16.36 0.72
C PRO A 413 19.25 16.74 -0.67
N SER A 414 19.51 15.76 -1.54
CA SER A 414 19.90 15.99 -2.94
C SER A 414 18.84 16.71 -3.78
N LEU A 415 17.62 16.86 -3.27
CA LEU A 415 16.49 17.50 -3.96
C LEU A 415 16.37 18.99 -3.65
N ASN A 416 17.23 19.56 -2.79
CA ASN A 416 17.28 20.99 -2.45
C ASN A 416 15.89 21.60 -2.12
N GLY A 417 15.02 20.83 -1.49
CA GLY A 417 13.68 21.28 -1.12
C GLY A 417 12.63 21.24 -2.23
N ASN A 418 12.91 20.64 -3.40
CA ASN A 418 11.94 20.52 -4.48
C ASN A 418 10.74 19.63 -4.09
N SER A 419 9.61 20.26 -3.81
CA SER A 419 8.38 19.57 -3.40
C SER A 419 7.74 18.74 -4.52
N LYS A 420 7.99 19.07 -5.80
CA LYS A 420 7.50 18.28 -6.94
C LYS A 420 8.26 16.96 -7.10
N ALA A 421 9.48 16.86 -6.55
CA ALA A 421 10.27 15.64 -6.58
C ALA A 421 9.67 14.49 -5.76
N LEU A 422 8.96 14.81 -4.67
CA LEU A 422 8.31 13.83 -3.80
C LEU A 422 7.31 12.98 -4.58
N ALA A 423 6.43 13.63 -5.36
CA ALA A 423 5.43 12.94 -6.17
C ALA A 423 6.09 11.99 -7.19
N THR A 424 7.13 12.44 -7.89
CA THR A 424 7.85 11.62 -8.87
C THR A 424 8.55 10.41 -8.23
N VAL A 425 9.27 10.61 -7.11
CA VAL A 425 9.98 9.52 -6.42
C VAL A 425 9.00 8.50 -5.88
N THR A 426 7.91 8.95 -5.27
CA THR A 426 6.86 8.05 -4.78
C THR A 426 6.18 7.29 -5.90
N ALA A 427 5.90 7.94 -7.03
CA ALA A 427 5.33 7.28 -8.21
C ALA A 427 6.27 6.22 -8.81
N ILE A 428 7.59 6.46 -8.84
CA ILE A 428 8.57 5.47 -9.33
C ILE A 428 8.61 4.25 -8.42
N ILE A 429 8.75 4.47 -7.11
CA ILE A 429 8.84 3.38 -6.12
C ILE A 429 7.55 2.56 -6.16
N ASP A 430 6.40 3.21 -5.99
CA ASP A 430 5.11 2.53 -5.91
C ASP A 430 4.69 1.91 -7.26
N GLY A 431 4.98 2.58 -8.37
CA GLY A 431 4.79 2.08 -9.72
C GLY A 431 5.60 0.82 -9.99
N THR A 432 6.90 0.81 -9.65
CA THR A 432 7.75 -0.38 -9.78
C THR A 432 7.22 -1.52 -8.91
N GLY A 433 6.85 -1.22 -7.67
CA GLY A 433 6.20 -2.18 -6.78
C GLY A 433 4.93 -2.80 -7.37
N THR A 434 4.12 -1.99 -8.04
CA THR A 434 2.87 -2.42 -8.65
C THR A 434 3.08 -3.32 -9.87
N ILE A 435 4.16 -3.12 -10.63
CA ILE A 435 4.55 -4.09 -11.67
C ILE A 435 4.85 -5.45 -11.02
N GLY A 436 5.57 -5.47 -9.88
CA GLY A 436 5.80 -6.69 -9.12
C GLY A 436 4.50 -7.36 -8.67
N ALA A 437 3.56 -6.57 -8.16
CA ALA A 437 2.21 -7.02 -7.81
C ALA A 437 1.49 -7.68 -9.00
N ALA A 438 1.65 -7.17 -10.23
CA ALA A 438 1.07 -7.76 -11.43
C ALA A 438 1.74 -9.07 -11.85
N VAL A 439 3.08 -9.11 -11.79
CA VAL A 439 3.88 -10.25 -12.24
C VAL A 439 3.69 -11.47 -11.35
N GLY A 440 3.54 -11.31 -10.03
CA GLY A 440 3.41 -12.44 -9.09
C GLY A 440 2.22 -13.37 -9.39
N PRO A 441 0.98 -12.88 -9.32
CA PRO A 441 -0.22 -13.66 -9.64
C PRO A 441 -0.21 -14.26 -11.04
N LEU A 442 0.39 -13.57 -12.03
CA LEU A 442 0.58 -14.11 -13.37
C LEU A 442 1.49 -15.34 -13.34
N LEU A 443 2.66 -15.21 -12.71
CA LEU A 443 3.62 -16.30 -12.58
C LEU A 443 3.00 -17.47 -11.81
N THR A 444 2.23 -17.22 -10.75
CA THR A 444 1.50 -18.27 -10.03
C THR A 444 0.60 -19.08 -10.98
N GLY A 445 -0.24 -18.41 -11.79
CA GLY A 445 -1.11 -19.11 -12.74
C GLY A 445 -0.38 -19.78 -13.92
N LEU A 446 0.86 -19.36 -14.23
CA LEU A 446 1.69 -20.00 -15.25
C LEU A 446 2.51 -21.19 -14.71
N ILE A 447 2.96 -21.12 -13.45
CA ILE A 447 3.84 -22.09 -12.78
C ILE A 447 3.06 -23.26 -12.18
N ASN A 448 1.76 -23.14 -11.96
CA ASN A 448 0.95 -24.17 -11.31
C ASN A 448 0.20 -25.16 -12.26
N PRO A 449 0.78 -25.77 -13.32
CA PRO A 449 0.00 -26.72 -14.11
C PRO A 449 -0.15 -28.05 -13.35
N GLN A 450 -1.36 -28.26 -12.80
CA GLN A 450 -2.11 -29.52 -12.61
C GLN A 450 -1.49 -30.73 -11.86
N ASN A 451 -0.28 -30.64 -11.30
CA ASN A 451 0.27 -31.71 -10.46
C ASN A 451 0.50 -31.21 -9.02
N ASP A 452 0.50 -32.12 -8.03
CA ASP A 452 0.80 -31.82 -6.62
C ASP A 452 2.16 -31.06 -6.43
N GLU A 453 3.04 -31.11 -7.42
CA GLU A 453 4.32 -30.39 -7.46
C GLU A 453 4.20 -28.90 -7.86
N GLY A 454 3.12 -28.48 -8.53
CA GLY A 454 2.95 -27.10 -9.04
C GLY A 454 3.02 -26.05 -7.94
N TRP A 455 2.34 -26.29 -6.82
CA TRP A 455 2.43 -25.42 -5.65
C TRP A 455 3.82 -25.34 -5.05
N THR A 456 4.59 -26.43 -5.09
CA THR A 456 5.98 -26.40 -4.62
C THR A 456 6.82 -25.41 -5.42
N GLU A 457 6.68 -25.42 -6.75
CA GLU A 457 7.37 -24.49 -7.64
C GLU A 457 6.90 -23.04 -7.44
N VAL A 458 5.60 -22.82 -7.21
CA VAL A 458 5.07 -21.50 -6.85
C VAL A 458 5.73 -20.99 -5.56
N PHE A 459 5.73 -21.79 -4.48
CA PHE A 459 6.32 -21.39 -3.22
C PHE A 459 7.85 -21.22 -3.29
N LEU A 460 8.52 -21.99 -4.15
CA LEU A 460 9.94 -21.80 -4.45
C LEU A 460 10.19 -20.46 -5.16
N MET A 461 9.36 -20.10 -6.14
CA MET A 461 9.41 -18.81 -6.82
C MET A 461 9.17 -17.65 -5.85
N LEU A 462 8.19 -17.78 -4.94
CA LEU A 462 7.91 -16.76 -3.91
C LEU A 462 9.08 -16.60 -2.92
N ALA A 463 9.65 -17.71 -2.43
CA ALA A 463 10.82 -17.66 -1.56
C ALA A 463 12.06 -17.09 -2.28
N GLY A 464 12.24 -17.42 -3.57
CA GLY A 464 13.28 -16.83 -4.42
C GLY A 464 13.12 -15.32 -4.57
N ALA A 465 11.89 -14.83 -4.77
CA ALA A 465 11.59 -13.40 -4.83
C ALA A 465 11.98 -12.68 -3.54
N GLU A 466 11.66 -13.23 -2.36
CA GLU A 466 12.08 -12.69 -1.06
C GLU A 466 13.61 -12.59 -0.95
N VAL A 467 14.34 -13.64 -1.34
CA VAL A 467 15.83 -13.64 -1.32
C VAL A 467 16.38 -12.58 -2.28
N ILE A 468 15.86 -12.47 -3.50
CA ILE A 468 16.32 -11.46 -4.46
C ILE A 468 16.02 -10.05 -3.94
N GLY A 469 14.84 -9.81 -3.37
CA GLY A 469 14.49 -8.56 -2.71
C GLY A 469 15.46 -8.19 -1.58
N ALA A 470 15.85 -9.17 -0.76
CA ALA A 470 16.86 -8.99 0.28
C ALA A 470 18.23 -8.64 -0.33
N LEU A 471 18.65 -9.32 -1.41
CA LEU A 471 19.91 -9.01 -2.11
C LEU A 471 19.94 -7.57 -2.63
N CYS A 472 18.82 -7.03 -3.13
CA CYS A 472 18.72 -5.62 -3.53
C CYS A 472 18.99 -4.64 -2.38
N MET A 473 18.74 -5.04 -1.13
CA MET A 473 18.96 -4.22 0.07
C MET A 473 20.39 -4.25 0.60
N VAL A 474 21.24 -5.18 0.17
CA VAL A 474 22.60 -5.38 0.74
C VAL A 474 23.45 -4.11 0.73
N ARG A 475 23.43 -3.34 -0.36
CA ARG A 475 24.18 -2.08 -0.45
C ARG A 475 23.67 -1.03 0.54
N GLN A 476 22.36 -0.94 0.72
CA GLN A 476 21.75 -0.04 1.70
C GLN A 476 22.08 -0.48 3.13
N VAL A 477 22.08 -1.79 3.40
CA VAL A 477 22.51 -2.38 4.67
C VAL A 477 23.94 -1.97 5.01
N PHE A 478 24.89 -2.13 4.08
CA PHE A 478 26.27 -1.71 4.29
C PHE A 478 26.41 -0.21 4.57
N LYS A 479 25.64 0.63 3.87
CA LYS A 479 25.60 2.08 4.09
C LYS A 479 25.08 2.42 5.50
N GLU A 480 23.99 1.80 5.93
CA GLU A 480 23.37 2.03 7.24
C GLU A 480 24.28 1.54 8.39
N PHE A 481 24.91 0.36 8.25
CA PHE A 481 25.92 -0.12 9.20
C PHE A 481 27.13 0.82 9.31
N GLY A 482 27.58 1.37 8.18
CA GLY A 482 28.65 2.37 8.15
C GLY A 482 28.27 3.65 8.92
N CYS A 483 27.02 4.11 8.79
CA CYS A 483 26.50 5.25 9.53
C CYS A 483 26.44 4.99 11.04
N TRP A 484 26.05 3.78 11.47
CA TRP A 484 26.07 3.41 12.90
C TRP A 484 27.48 3.46 13.48
N ARG A 485 28.45 2.85 12.80
CA ARG A 485 29.86 2.86 13.23
C ARG A 485 30.46 4.27 13.33
N ARG A 486 30.02 5.20 12.49
CA ARG A 486 30.48 6.61 12.50
C ARG A 486 29.83 7.46 13.60
N LYS A 487 28.64 7.09 14.08
CA LYS A 487 27.99 7.77 15.23
C LYS A 487 28.60 7.37 16.58
N THR A 488 29.17 6.17 16.69
CA THR A 488 29.82 5.66 17.92
C THR A 488 31.00 6.52 18.42
N PRO A 489 31.94 7.02 17.58
CA PRO A 489 33.05 7.85 18.06
C PRO A 489 32.65 9.30 18.44
N VAL A 490 31.51 9.82 17.98
CA VAL A 490 31.05 11.17 18.36
C VAL A 490 30.48 11.17 19.78
N TYR A 491 29.74 10.13 20.17
CA TYR A 491 29.26 9.97 21.55
C TYR A 491 30.41 9.73 22.54
N GLN A 492 31.47 9.02 22.11
CA GLN A 492 32.69 8.87 22.91
C GLN A 492 33.48 10.16 23.05
N ARG A 493 33.57 11.01 22.01
CA ARG A 493 34.24 12.32 22.10
C ARG A 493 33.49 13.32 22.96
N ILE A 494 32.15 13.33 22.94
CA ILE A 494 31.34 14.21 23.80
C ILE A 494 31.49 13.80 25.27
N ASN A 495 31.46 12.49 25.56
CA ASN A 495 31.70 12.01 26.93
C ASN A 495 33.16 12.18 27.38
N GLN A 496 34.15 12.15 26.47
CA GLN A 496 35.54 12.49 26.80
C GLN A 496 35.73 13.99 27.02
N SER A 497 35.09 14.86 26.23
CA SER A 497 35.18 16.30 26.44
C SER A 497 34.50 16.73 27.74
N ASP A 498 33.38 16.13 28.11
CA ASP A 498 32.72 16.40 29.39
C ASP A 498 33.55 15.89 30.57
N SER A 499 34.19 14.72 30.44
CA SER A 499 35.13 14.17 31.43
C SER A 499 36.38 15.07 31.62
N ASP A 500 36.96 15.56 30.53
CA ASP A 500 38.14 16.43 30.57
C ASP A 500 37.78 17.83 31.13
N SER A 501 36.57 18.32 30.84
CA SER A 501 36.03 19.57 31.41
C SER A 501 35.84 19.48 32.93
N ASP A 502 35.31 18.35 33.40
CA ASP A 502 35.11 18.09 34.83
C ASP A 502 36.43 17.88 35.59
N LEU A 503 37.45 17.29 34.94
CA LEU A 503 38.80 17.16 35.50
C LEU A 503 39.49 18.53 35.64
N ILE A 504 39.42 19.38 34.61
CA ILE A 504 39.98 20.74 34.64
C ILE A 504 39.26 21.59 35.69
N ALA A 505 37.93 21.49 35.79
CA ALA A 505 37.16 22.21 36.81
C ALA A 505 37.52 21.78 38.25
N LYS A 506 38.00 20.54 38.44
CA LYS A 506 38.45 20.02 39.73
C LYS A 506 39.86 20.51 40.08
N GLU A 507 40.79 20.50 39.13
CA GLU A 507 42.15 21.04 39.33
C GLU A 507 42.15 22.53 39.65
N VAL A 508 41.31 23.32 38.97
CA VAL A 508 41.15 24.76 39.22
C VAL A 508 40.56 25.04 40.61
N LYS A 509 39.76 24.12 41.15
CA LYS A 509 39.14 24.27 42.47
C LYS A 509 40.07 23.86 43.62
N ASP A 510 41.01 22.94 43.35
CA ASP A 510 42.00 22.47 44.32
C ASP A 510 43.26 23.34 44.36
N SER A 511 43.52 24.17 43.35
CA SER A 511 44.55 25.21 43.40
C SER A 511 44.12 26.37 44.31
N LYS A 512 44.44 26.28 45.61
CA LYS A 512 44.33 27.40 46.55
C LYS A 512 45.29 28.54 46.13
N PRO A 513 44.88 29.82 46.28
CA PRO A 513 45.78 30.95 46.05
C PRO A 513 46.86 30.96 47.13
N VAL A 514 48.12 30.85 46.73
CA VAL A 514 49.26 31.15 47.58
C VAL A 514 49.35 32.68 47.68
N ALA A 515 49.25 33.18 48.91
CA ALA A 515 49.41 34.58 49.28
C ALA A 515 50.85 35.06 49.12
#